data_AF-A0A9E5NH34-F1
#
_entry.id   AF-A0A9E5NH34-F1
#
_cell.length_a   1.000
_cell.length_b   1.000
_cell.length_c   1.000
_cell.angle_alpha   90.00
_cell.angle_beta   90.00
_cell.angle_gamma   90.00
#
_symmetry.space_group_name_H-M   'P 1'
#
loop_
_entity.id
_entity.type
_entity.pdbx_description
1 polymer ?
#
loop_
_entity_poly.entity_id
_entity_poly.type
_entity_poly.pdbx_seq_one_letter_code
_entity_poly.pdbx_strand_id
1 'polypeptide(L)'
;KHTCNCCEHACWNVGPIARRRLARDDIMATYFLRTTDEEACMGCGDCIEACPVDALVMGDEFPTVDEAVCIGCGLCAIPCPSDAVRLKR
;
A
#
# COMPACT_ATOMS: atom_id res chain seq x y z
N LYS A 1 -21.62 -11.46 0.28
CA LYS A 1 -21.00 -10.47 1.21
C LYS A 1 -19.51 -10.80 1.22
N HIS A 2 -18.74 -10.43 0.21
CA HIS A 2 -18.19 -9.08 0.04
C HIS A 2 -18.68 -8.43 -1.27
N THR A 3 -19.02 -7.14 -1.19
CA THR A 3 -19.56 -6.35 -2.31
C THR A 3 -18.41 -5.66 -3.06
N CYS A 4 -17.44 -6.43 -3.56
CA CYS A 4 -16.53 -5.91 -4.59
C CYS A 4 -15.95 -7.10 -5.36
N ASN A 5 -16.41 -7.24 -6.58
CA ASN A 5 -16.06 -8.33 -7.50
C ASN A 5 -14.69 -8.05 -8.11
N CYS A 6 -13.74 -8.95 -7.82
CA CYS A 6 -12.42 -8.99 -8.42
C CYS A 6 -12.48 -9.04 -9.95
N CYS A 7 -11.97 -8.00 -10.60
CA CYS A 7 -11.13 -8.10 -11.80
C CYS A 7 -10.10 -6.98 -11.73
N GLU A 8 -8.85 -7.41 -11.73
CA GLU A 8 -7.53 -6.76 -11.63
C GLU A 8 -7.31 -5.40 -12.33
N HIS A 9 -8.28 -4.82 -13.05
CA HIS A 9 -8.03 -3.59 -13.82
C HIS A 9 -9.04 -2.45 -13.65
N ALA A 10 -10.11 -2.60 -12.84
CA ALA A 10 -11.04 -1.48 -12.65
C ALA A 10 -11.92 -1.61 -11.40
N CYS A 11 -11.34 -1.44 -10.21
CA CYS A 11 -12.15 -0.89 -9.12
C CYS A 11 -12.32 0.62 -9.39
N TRP A 12 -13.55 1.07 -9.64
CA TRP A 12 -13.89 2.48 -9.91
C TRP A 12 -13.35 3.45 -8.84
N ASN A 13 -13.17 2.98 -7.61
CA ASN A 13 -12.71 3.82 -6.50
C ASN A 13 -11.17 3.89 -6.37
N VAL A 14 -10.43 2.78 -6.55
CA VAL A 14 -8.95 2.79 -6.39
C VAL A 14 -8.18 2.92 -7.70
N GLY A 15 -8.75 2.48 -8.82
CA GLY A 15 -8.11 2.60 -10.13
C GLY A 15 -7.80 4.03 -10.58
N PRO A 16 -8.63 5.05 -10.26
CA PRO A 16 -8.28 6.44 -10.50
C PRO A 16 -7.14 6.94 -9.60
N ILE A 17 -6.99 6.42 -8.38
CA ILE A 17 -5.91 6.83 -7.46
C ILE A 17 -4.57 6.42 -8.03
N ALA A 18 -4.44 5.16 -8.45
CA ALA A 18 -3.22 4.65 -9.11
C ALA A 18 -2.96 5.38 -10.44
N ARG A 19 -3.97 5.49 -11.33
CA ARG A 19 -3.78 6.03 -12.69
C ARG A 19 -3.63 7.55 -12.77
N ARG A 20 -4.22 8.31 -11.84
CA ARG A 20 -4.19 9.77 -11.83
C ARG A 20 -3.28 10.33 -10.74
N ARG A 21 -2.66 9.46 -9.94
CA ARG A 21 -1.80 9.81 -8.80
C ARG A 21 -2.44 10.89 -7.92
N LEU A 22 -3.68 10.64 -7.52
CA LEU A 22 -4.42 11.56 -6.65
C LEU A 22 -3.70 11.66 -5.30
N ALA A 23 -3.57 12.89 -4.78
CA ALA A 23 -3.00 13.08 -3.47
C ALA A 23 -3.89 12.44 -2.42
N ARG A 24 -3.27 11.84 -1.41
CA ARG A 24 -3.92 11.22 -0.26
C ARG A 24 -4.98 12.12 0.37
N ASP A 25 -4.70 13.41 0.48
CA ASP A 25 -5.58 14.38 1.16
C ASP A 25 -6.73 14.88 0.27
N ASP A 26 -6.66 14.65 -1.05
CA ASP A 26 -7.74 14.95 -2.00
C ASP A 26 -8.81 13.84 -2.01
N ILE A 27 -8.55 12.72 -1.33
CA ILE A 27 -9.42 11.57 -1.23
C ILE A 27 -9.71 11.24 0.25
N MET A 28 -10.73 10.43 0.49
CA MET A 28 -11.06 9.93 1.83
C MET A 28 -10.07 8.84 2.29
N ALA A 29 -8.77 9.18 2.35
CA ALA A 29 -7.73 8.32 2.88
C ALA A 29 -7.86 8.16 4.40
N THR A 30 -7.36 7.06 4.94
CA THR A 30 -7.36 6.84 6.39
C THR A 30 -6.28 7.67 7.05
N TYR A 31 -6.42 7.94 8.36
CA TYR A 31 -5.36 8.58 9.15
C TYR A 31 -4.14 7.69 9.40
N PHE A 32 -4.05 6.52 8.76
CA PHE A 32 -2.93 5.60 8.97
C PHE A 32 -1.94 5.70 7.80
N LEU A 33 -0.65 5.64 8.13
CA LEU A 33 0.45 5.48 7.19
C LEU A 33 1.15 4.15 7.43
N ARG A 34 1.60 3.54 6.34
CA ARG A 34 2.41 2.33 6.40
C ARG A 34 3.84 2.68 6.84
N THR A 35 4.40 1.85 7.70
CA THR A 35 5.79 1.89 8.16
C THR A 35 6.42 0.51 8.06
N THR A 36 7.74 0.45 7.92
CA THR A 36 8.51 -0.80 7.89
C THR A 36 9.26 -0.97 9.20
N ASP A 37 9.29 -2.18 9.74
CA ASP A 37 10.27 -2.61 10.72
C ASP A 37 11.53 -3.07 9.99
N GLU A 38 12.59 -2.27 10.06
CA GLU A 38 13.85 -2.53 9.35
C GLU A 38 14.57 -3.78 9.88
N GLU A 39 14.37 -4.14 11.15
CA GLU A 39 15.02 -5.32 11.75
C GLU A 39 14.33 -6.63 11.31
N ALA A 40 13.03 -6.58 11.02
CA ALA A 40 12.25 -7.73 10.59
C ALA A 40 12.10 -7.84 9.06
N CYS A 41 12.41 -6.78 8.30
CA CYS A 41 12.24 -6.77 6.85
C CYS A 41 13.33 -7.60 6.16
N MET A 42 12.92 -8.49 5.25
CA MET A 42 13.86 -9.30 4.44
C MET A 42 13.96 -8.82 2.98
N GLY A 43 13.34 -7.69 2.64
CA GLY A 43 13.41 -7.13 1.29
C GLY A 43 12.75 -7.98 0.18
N CYS A 44 11.76 -8.83 0.50
CA CYS A 44 11.17 -9.77 -0.47
C CYS A 44 10.33 -9.11 -1.58
N GLY A 45 9.79 -7.91 -1.35
CA GLY A 45 9.01 -7.16 -2.34
C GLY A 45 7.51 -7.51 -2.41
N ASP A 46 7.00 -8.52 -1.69
CA ASP A 46 5.59 -8.95 -1.77
C ASP A 46 4.58 -7.81 -1.47
N CYS A 47 4.97 -6.89 -0.59
CA CYS A 47 4.18 -5.73 -0.23
C CYS A 47 3.99 -4.73 -1.39
N ILE A 48 4.93 -4.68 -2.35
CA ILE A 48 4.88 -3.79 -3.52
C ILE A 48 3.79 -4.25 -4.47
N GLU A 49 3.79 -5.54 -4.83
CA GLU A 49 2.78 -6.15 -5.70
C GLU A 49 1.37 -6.07 -5.11
N ALA A 50 1.25 -6.12 -3.78
CA ALA A 50 -0.03 -6.01 -3.09
C ALA A 50 -0.57 -4.57 -3.00
N CYS A 51 0.21 -3.55 -3.37
CA CYS A 51 -0.17 -2.16 -3.21
C CYS A 51 -1.07 -1.70 -4.37
N PRO A 52 -2.38 -1.45 -4.16
CA PRO A 52 -3.31 -1.14 -5.25
C PRO A 52 -3.14 0.26 -5.86
N VAL A 53 -2.24 1.07 -5.29
CA VAL A 53 -1.99 2.48 -5.65
C VAL A 53 -0.53 2.75 -5.95
N ASP A 54 0.29 1.70 -6.06
CA ASP A 54 1.73 1.79 -6.37
C ASP A 54 2.49 2.77 -5.46
N ALA A 55 2.10 2.85 -4.19
CA ALA A 55 2.70 3.75 -3.20
C ALA A 55 4.05 3.28 -2.65
N LEU A 56 4.60 2.17 -3.17
CA LEU A 56 5.81 1.55 -2.65
C LEU A 56 6.86 1.41 -3.74
N VAL A 57 8.11 1.74 -3.41
CA VAL A 57 9.27 1.58 -4.29
C VAL A 57 10.33 0.78 -3.54
N MET A 58 10.89 -0.25 -4.18
CA MET A 58 11.97 -1.02 -3.58
C MET A 58 13.24 -0.17 -3.48
N GLY A 59 13.75 0.02 -2.26
CA GLY A 59 15.07 0.58 -2.02
C GLY A 59 16.15 -0.50 -2.04
N ASP A 60 17.34 -0.19 -1.53
CA ASP A 60 18.46 -1.13 -1.52
C ASP A 60 18.21 -2.34 -0.60
N GLU A 61 17.58 -2.13 0.57
CA GLU A 61 17.33 -3.19 1.56
C GLU A 61 15.84 -3.37 1.89
N PHE A 62 15.05 -2.30 1.84
CA PHE A 62 13.63 -2.33 2.20
C PHE A 62 12.76 -1.38 1.34
N PRO A 63 11.43 -1.62 1.27
CA PRO A 63 10.54 -0.79 0.50
C PRO A 63 10.31 0.57 1.17
N THR A 64 10.47 1.64 0.40
CA THR A 64 10.14 3.02 0.78
C THR A 64 8.70 3.34 0.38
N VAL A 65 7.99 4.12 1.20
CA VAL A 65 6.60 4.52 0.97
C VAL A 65 6.51 5.95 0.47
N ASP A 66 5.70 6.19 -0.57
CA ASP A 66 5.27 7.53 -0.98
C ASP A 66 4.03 7.92 -0.15
N GLU A 67 4.27 8.71 0.89
CA GLU A 67 3.23 9.17 1.81
C GLU A 67 2.18 10.06 1.13
N ALA A 68 2.53 10.71 0.01
CA ALA A 68 1.60 11.57 -0.71
C ALA A 68 0.49 10.79 -1.41
N VAL A 69 0.67 9.48 -1.63
CA VAL A 69 -0.32 8.60 -2.31
C VAL A 69 -0.73 7.39 -1.48
N CYS A 70 -0.02 7.09 -0.38
CA CYS A 70 -0.37 6.01 0.53
C CYS A 70 -1.73 6.27 1.21
N ILE A 71 -2.74 5.45 0.89
CA ILE A 71 -4.09 5.61 1.44
C ILE A 71 -4.30 4.94 2.81
N GLY A 72 -3.27 4.29 3.35
CA GLY A 72 -3.35 3.61 4.65
C GLY A 72 -4.32 2.42 4.68
N CYS A 73 -4.43 1.66 3.58
CA CYS A 73 -5.38 0.55 3.47
C CYS A 73 -4.94 -0.74 4.19
N GLY A 74 -3.64 -0.90 4.46
CA GLY A 74 -3.09 -2.06 5.16
C GLY A 74 -2.99 -3.36 4.35
N LEU A 75 -3.38 -3.36 3.06
CA LEU A 75 -3.34 -4.57 2.23
C LEU A 75 -1.93 -5.15 2.11
N CYS A 76 -0.91 -4.31 2.10
CA CYS A 76 0.49 -4.71 2.02
C CYS A 76 1.03 -5.42 3.28
N ALA A 77 0.31 -5.39 4.41
CA ALA A 77 0.67 -6.15 5.60
C ALA A 77 0.27 -7.63 5.51
N ILE A 78 -0.82 -7.94 4.80
CA ILE A 78 -1.36 -9.30 4.66
C ILE A 78 -0.36 -10.29 4.04
N PRO A 79 0.34 -9.97 2.94
CA PRO A 79 1.28 -10.89 2.32
C PRO A 79 2.67 -10.89 2.96
N CYS A 80 2.95 -10.04 3.96
CA CYS A 80 4.29 -9.91 4.51
C CYS A 80 4.65 -11.14 5.36
N PRO A 81 5.64 -11.96 4.96
CA PRO A 81 5.95 -13.21 5.66
C PRO A 81 6.64 -12.99 7.01
N SER A 82 7.26 -11.82 7.22
CA SER A 82 7.98 -11.49 8.46
C SER A 82 7.23 -10.52 9.36
N ASP A 83 5.97 -10.19 9.06
CA ASP A 83 5.16 -9.22 9.80
C ASP A 83 5.86 -7.85 10.01
N ALA A 84 6.76 -7.49 9.09
CA ALA A 84 7.56 -6.26 9.15
C ALA A 84 6.75 -5.00 8.80
N VAL A 85 5.52 -5.12 8.28
CA VAL A 85 4.70 -3.98 7.86
C VAL A 85 3.76 -3.57 9.00
N ARG A 86 3.86 -2.31 9.44
CA ARG A 86 3.00 -1.74 10.49
C ARG A 86 2.24 -0.51 9.99
N LEU A 87 1.02 -0.32 10.48
CA LEU A 87 0.27 0.93 10.27
C LEU A 87 0.38 1.81 11.52
N LYS A 88 0.84 3.05 11.33
CA LYS A 88 0.89 4.08 12.38
C LYS A 88 -0.05 5.22 12.03
N ARG A 89 -0.54 5.93 13.04
CA ARG A 89 -1.40 7.11 12.86
C ARG A 89 -0.57 8.39 12.80
#